data_AF-A0A524HC04-F1
#
_entry.id   AF-A0A524HC04-F1
#
_cell.length_a   1.000
_cell.length_b   1.000
_cell.length_c   1.000
_cell.angle_alpha   90.00
_cell.angle_beta   90.00
_cell.angle_gamma   90.00
#
_symmetry.space_group_name_H-M   'P 1'
#
loop_
_entity.id
_entity.type
_entity.pdbx_description
1 polymer ?
#
loop_
_entity_poly.entity_id
_entity_poly.type
_entity_poly.pdbx_seq_one_letter_code
_entity_poly.pdbx_strand_id
1 'polypeptide(L)'
;MRAGGLAGFGVLLLGAVVSAPLAGQVQVRLGDPSRVTYSELHEGLRDGTPEADSVRAVLGESAPGPLWSRVWRAATGEGAWDDGLLALTRLAELRDRRGMDSVLAWRRRIVDQELPPPPATDLTDLRPGLRAIQLELDRARLGDSAVLADFLSRVGDGYYDHGDAWVVGRLGAGASDSLENRFLAASTQELRVRYLTLMSYSTDPGRIPLLARVFAAPDSFDLPLRAGARASDGLLWIGTCRAVRALLEARAAARQRGTYADPRLGHADLDFLGNDSSVVVSRTGRWLTEWLEVLR
;
A
#
# COMPACT_ATOMS: atom_id res chain seq x y z
N MET A 1 47.28 57.13 13.87
CA MET A 1 45.91 56.80 13.40
C MET A 1 45.72 55.31 13.65
N ARG A 2 45.07 54.89 14.76
CA ARG A 2 43.63 54.50 14.86
C ARG A 2 43.24 53.51 13.74
N ALA A 3 43.06 52.20 13.97
CA ALA A 3 42.13 51.44 14.83
C ALA A 3 40.83 51.02 14.11
N GLY A 4 40.47 49.72 14.27
CA GLY A 4 39.17 49.10 13.96
C GLY A 4 39.34 47.78 13.19
N GLY A 5 38.94 46.58 13.63
CA GLY A 5 38.16 46.18 14.80
C GLY A 5 37.04 45.20 14.41
N LEU A 6 37.23 43.92 14.77
CA LEU A 6 36.25 42.91 15.23
C LEU A 6 35.16 42.28 14.30
N ALA A 7 35.23 40.94 14.30
CA ALA A 7 34.18 39.96 14.64
C ALA A 7 33.14 39.52 13.58
N GLY A 8 32.91 38.20 13.52
CA GLY A 8 31.62 37.65 13.10
C GLY A 8 31.62 36.21 12.55
N PHE A 9 31.44 35.23 13.45
CA PHE A 9 30.73 33.95 13.24
C PHE A 9 31.16 32.95 12.16
N GLY A 10 31.68 31.82 12.62
CA GLY A 10 31.54 30.55 11.91
C GLY A 10 30.10 30.01 11.99
N VAL A 11 29.70 29.27 10.96
CA VAL A 11 28.59 28.31 11.03
C VAL A 11 29.01 27.05 10.30
N LEU A 12 29.14 25.97 11.08
CA LEU A 12 29.00 24.59 10.63
C LEU A 12 27.63 24.44 9.95
N LEU A 13 27.61 24.11 8.65
CA LEU A 13 26.41 23.53 8.04
C LEU A 13 26.42 22.01 8.27
N LEU A 14 26.12 21.66 9.53
CA LEU A 14 25.47 20.40 9.90
C LEU A 14 24.01 20.49 9.46
N GLY A 15 23.51 19.44 8.81
CA GLY A 15 22.08 19.14 8.81
C GLY A 15 21.29 19.66 7.62
N ALA A 16 21.21 18.83 6.58
CA ALA A 16 19.95 18.56 5.91
C ALA A 16 20.08 17.19 5.24
N VAL A 17 19.96 16.12 6.05
CA VAL A 17 19.37 14.90 5.52
C VAL A 17 17.99 15.34 5.08
N VAL A 18 17.83 15.54 3.78
CA VAL A 18 16.55 15.84 3.15
C VAL A 18 15.70 14.60 3.39
N SER A 19 14.99 14.60 4.51
CA SER A 19 13.74 13.86 4.65
C SER A 19 12.86 14.39 3.53
N ALA A 20 12.92 13.71 2.37
CA ALA A 20 11.92 13.92 1.33
C ALA A 20 10.58 13.78 2.03
N PRO A 21 9.68 14.78 1.92
CA PRO A 21 8.35 14.60 2.45
C PRO A 21 7.79 13.36 1.75
N LEU A 22 7.41 12.37 2.55
CA LEU A 22 6.45 11.35 2.14
C LEU A 22 5.16 12.12 1.83
N ALA A 23 5.12 12.80 0.68
CA ALA A 23 3.90 13.26 0.06
C ALA A 23 3.14 11.96 -0.21
N GLY A 24 2.16 11.70 0.65
CA GLY A 24 1.31 10.53 0.57
C GLY A 24 0.67 10.51 -0.80
N GLN A 25 1.19 9.67 -1.68
CA GLN A 25 0.42 9.13 -2.78
C GLN A 25 -0.67 8.31 -2.08
N VAL A 26 -1.82 8.93 -1.84
CA VAL A 26 -3.00 8.26 -1.29
C VAL A 26 -3.49 7.35 -2.40
N GLN A 27 -2.90 6.17 -2.46
CA GLN A 27 -3.26 5.17 -3.42
C GLN A 27 -4.13 4.12 -2.73
N VAL A 28 -5.35 4.02 -3.24
CA VAL A 28 -6.45 3.20 -2.75
C VAL A 28 -6.01 1.73 -2.55
N ARG A 29 -5.67 1.37 -1.32
CA ARG A 29 -5.47 -0.03 -0.91
C ARG A 29 -6.81 -0.70 -0.67
N LEU A 30 -7.65 -0.93 -1.66
CA LEU A 30 -8.92 -1.59 -1.39
C LEU A 30 -8.74 -3.10 -1.22
N GLY A 31 -9.15 -3.60 -0.06
CA GLY A 31 -9.08 -5.00 0.31
C GLY A 31 -9.95 -5.88 -0.60
N ASP A 32 -9.59 -7.15 -0.66
CA ASP A 32 -10.36 -8.17 -1.35
C ASP A 32 -11.69 -8.41 -0.58
N PRO A 33 -12.88 -8.33 -1.21
CA PRO A 33 -14.15 -8.58 -0.52
C PRO A 33 -14.29 -10.01 0.03
N SER A 34 -13.44 -10.95 -0.39
CA SER A 34 -13.37 -12.31 0.18
C SER A 34 -12.45 -12.43 1.42
N ARG A 35 -11.85 -11.33 1.87
CA ARG A 35 -10.99 -11.23 3.06
C ARG A 35 -11.49 -10.11 3.96
N VAL A 36 -10.89 -9.92 5.14
CA VAL A 36 -11.15 -8.67 5.86
C VAL A 36 -10.72 -7.51 5.00
N THR A 37 -11.67 -6.66 4.64
CA THR A 37 -11.40 -5.43 3.94
C THR A 37 -10.69 -4.48 4.91
N TYR A 38 -9.35 -4.43 4.85
CA TYR A 38 -8.56 -3.35 5.42
C TYR A 38 -8.12 -2.48 4.27
N SER A 39 -8.55 -1.22 4.28
CA SER A 39 -8.16 -0.25 3.25
C SER A 39 -7.39 0.92 3.81
N GLU A 40 -6.62 1.60 2.96
CA GLU A 40 -6.11 2.94 3.24
C GLU A 40 -7.10 4.06 2.97
N LEU A 41 -8.26 3.72 2.41
CA LEU A 41 -9.36 4.66 2.29
C LEU A 41 -9.93 5.01 3.66
N HIS A 42 -10.05 6.31 3.88
CA HIS A 42 -10.85 6.89 4.95
C HIS A 42 -12.35 6.56 4.72
N GLU A 43 -13.06 6.24 5.81
CA GLU A 43 -14.51 5.98 5.95
C GLU A 43 -15.23 4.97 5.02
N GLY A 44 -14.66 4.60 3.87
CA GLY A 44 -15.32 3.80 2.83
C GLY A 44 -15.62 2.34 3.18
N LEU A 45 -15.36 1.90 4.41
CA LEU A 45 -15.70 0.57 4.90
C LEU A 45 -16.49 0.61 6.22
N ARG A 46 -16.89 1.80 6.66
CA ARG A 46 -17.71 1.98 7.85
C ARG A 46 -19.17 1.69 7.49
N ASP A 47 -19.74 0.63 8.04
CA ASP A 47 -21.12 0.25 7.76
C ASP A 47 -22.09 1.42 8.02
N GLY A 48 -23.00 1.65 7.06
CA GLY A 48 -24.02 2.69 7.14
C GLY A 48 -23.59 4.07 6.64
N THR A 49 -22.43 4.18 5.97
CA THR A 49 -22.02 5.41 5.27
C THR A 49 -22.26 5.33 3.76
N PRO A 50 -22.53 6.47 3.08
CA PRO A 50 -22.63 6.52 1.62
C PRO A 50 -21.37 5.99 0.90
N GLU A 51 -20.19 6.22 1.49
CA GLU A 51 -18.91 5.76 0.96
C GLU A 51 -18.84 4.23 0.98
N ALA A 52 -19.29 3.59 2.07
CA ALA A 52 -19.34 2.13 2.16
C ALA A 52 -20.31 1.51 1.13
N ASP A 53 -21.45 2.16 0.89
CA ASP A 53 -22.39 1.72 -0.15
C ASP A 53 -21.78 1.83 -1.55
N SER A 54 -21.03 2.91 -1.82
CA SER A 54 -20.32 3.04 -3.10
C SER A 54 -19.25 1.95 -3.28
N VAL A 55 -18.42 1.72 -2.26
CA VAL A 55 -17.38 0.68 -2.29
C VAL A 55 -18.00 -0.70 -2.56
N ARG A 56 -19.08 -1.06 -1.85
CA ARG A 56 -19.80 -2.33 -2.10
C ARG A 56 -20.37 -2.40 -3.51
N ALA A 57 -20.92 -1.30 -4.03
CA ALA A 57 -21.46 -1.26 -5.39
C ALA A 57 -20.37 -1.48 -6.45
N VAL A 58 -19.18 -0.91 -6.28
CA VAL A 58 -18.07 -1.12 -7.22
C VAL A 58 -17.51 -2.54 -7.10
N LEU A 59 -17.28 -3.04 -5.88
CA LEU A 59 -16.74 -4.39 -5.67
C LEU A 59 -17.71 -5.50 -6.11
N GLY A 60 -19.03 -5.25 -6.00
CA GLY A 60 -20.07 -6.17 -6.46
C GLY A 60 -20.29 -6.16 -7.98
N GLU A 61 -19.73 -5.19 -8.70
CA GLU A 61 -19.88 -5.11 -10.15
C GLU A 61 -19.11 -6.23 -10.86
N SER A 62 -19.73 -6.80 -11.87
CA SER A 62 -19.18 -7.91 -12.67
C SER A 62 -19.04 -7.55 -14.15
N ALA A 63 -19.71 -6.49 -14.61
CA ALA A 63 -19.60 -5.98 -15.95
C ALA A 63 -18.50 -4.91 -16.05
N PRO A 64 -17.56 -5.02 -17.01
CA PRO A 64 -16.51 -4.01 -17.21
C PRO A 64 -17.03 -2.63 -17.62
N GLY A 65 -18.15 -2.55 -18.35
CA GLY A 65 -18.70 -1.31 -18.89
C GLY A 65 -19.03 -0.26 -17.81
N PRO A 66 -19.86 -0.60 -16.81
CA PRO A 66 -20.13 0.29 -15.67
C PRO A 66 -18.87 0.73 -14.91
N LEU A 67 -17.87 -0.15 -14.76
CA LEU A 67 -16.61 0.19 -14.10
C LEU A 67 -15.80 1.22 -14.90
N TRP A 68 -15.64 1.03 -16.21
CA TRP A 68 -14.98 2.02 -17.08
C TRP A 68 -15.72 3.36 -17.10
N SER A 69 -17.06 3.35 -17.01
CA SER A 69 -17.87 4.56 -16.86
C SER A 69 -17.55 5.31 -15.56
N ARG A 70 -17.36 4.59 -14.44
CA ARG A 70 -16.92 5.20 -13.18
C ARG A 70 -15.53 5.83 -13.29
N VAL A 71 -14.57 5.15 -13.93
CA VAL A 71 -13.23 5.71 -14.19
C VAL A 71 -13.33 7.01 -15.00
N TRP A 72 -14.15 7.00 -16.06
CA TRP A 72 -14.36 8.19 -16.89
C TRP A 72 -14.96 9.35 -16.09
N ARG A 73 -16.06 9.11 -15.35
CA ARG A 73 -16.72 10.14 -14.54
C ARG A 73 -15.80 10.69 -13.46
N ALA A 74 -15.00 9.86 -12.81
CA ALA A 74 -14.00 10.31 -11.85
C ALA A 74 -12.99 11.25 -12.51
N ALA A 75 -12.44 10.88 -13.68
CA ALA A 75 -11.48 11.68 -14.42
C ALA A 75 -12.04 12.97 -15.02
N THR A 76 -13.34 13.07 -15.27
CA THR A 76 -13.99 14.31 -15.75
C THR A 76 -14.59 15.17 -14.64
N GLY A 77 -14.48 14.74 -13.38
CA GLY A 77 -15.02 15.46 -12.22
C GLY A 77 -16.54 15.29 -12.03
N GLU A 78 -17.16 14.33 -12.73
CA GLU A 78 -18.58 13.98 -12.64
C GLU A 78 -18.85 12.85 -11.63
N GLY A 79 -17.82 12.36 -10.94
CA GLY A 79 -17.89 11.27 -9.96
C GLY A 79 -16.78 11.38 -8.91
N ALA A 80 -16.88 10.57 -7.86
CA ALA A 80 -15.88 10.50 -6.81
C ALA A 80 -14.55 9.94 -7.35
N TRP A 81 -13.43 10.53 -6.93
CA TRP A 81 -12.10 10.09 -7.37
C TRP A 81 -11.79 8.65 -6.94
N ASP A 82 -12.09 8.33 -5.68
CA ASP A 82 -11.85 7.01 -5.09
C ASP A 82 -12.65 5.90 -5.77
N ASP A 83 -13.87 6.20 -6.24
CA ASP A 83 -14.68 5.28 -7.04
C ASP A 83 -13.98 4.87 -8.33
N GLY A 84 -13.31 5.83 -9.00
CA GLY A 84 -12.55 5.57 -10.22
C GLY A 84 -11.33 4.69 -9.97
N LEU A 85 -10.58 4.97 -8.89
CA LEU A 85 -9.43 4.17 -8.49
C LEU A 85 -9.83 2.74 -8.08
N LEU A 86 -10.92 2.60 -7.32
CA LEU A 86 -11.49 1.31 -6.97
C LEU A 86 -11.98 0.54 -8.21
N ALA A 87 -12.63 1.22 -9.15
CA ALA A 87 -13.12 0.59 -10.37
C ALA A 87 -11.96 -0.01 -11.19
N LEU A 88 -10.78 0.62 -11.22
CA LEU A 88 -9.59 0.05 -11.87
C LEU A 88 -9.09 -1.22 -11.17
N THR A 89 -9.07 -1.24 -9.84
CA THR A 89 -8.74 -2.46 -9.07
C THR A 89 -9.73 -3.59 -9.41
N ARG A 90 -11.03 -3.28 -9.44
CA ARG A 90 -12.05 -4.26 -9.79
C ARG A 90 -11.92 -4.75 -11.23
N LEU A 91 -11.65 -3.86 -12.17
CA LEU A 91 -11.39 -4.22 -13.57
C LEU A 91 -10.20 -5.17 -13.71
N ALA A 92 -9.15 -5.00 -12.90
CA ALA A 92 -8.00 -5.91 -12.88
C ALA A 92 -8.42 -7.33 -12.45
N GLU A 93 -9.27 -7.43 -11.42
CA GLU A 93 -9.82 -8.72 -10.95
C GLU A 93 -10.71 -9.42 -11.98
N LEU A 94 -11.47 -8.67 -12.78
CA LEU A 94 -12.35 -9.25 -13.81
C LEU A 94 -11.59 -9.89 -14.97
N ARG A 95 -10.33 -9.50 -15.20
CA ARG A 95 -9.46 -10.06 -16.26
C ARG A 95 -10.09 -10.02 -17.66
N ASP A 96 -10.90 -9.00 -17.94
CA ASP A 96 -11.52 -8.84 -19.26
C ASP A 96 -10.46 -8.51 -20.31
N ARG A 97 -10.29 -9.41 -21.29
CA ARG A 97 -9.32 -9.26 -22.38
C ARG A 97 -9.54 -8.01 -23.22
N ARG A 98 -10.79 -7.53 -23.31
CA ARG A 98 -11.13 -6.30 -24.05
C ARG A 98 -10.65 -5.04 -23.33
N GLY A 99 -10.30 -5.14 -22.05
CA GLY A 99 -9.81 -4.03 -21.24
C GLY A 99 -8.46 -3.47 -21.69
N MET A 100 -7.66 -4.21 -22.48
CA MET A 100 -6.34 -3.73 -22.93
C MET A 100 -6.45 -2.48 -23.82
N ASP A 101 -7.43 -2.43 -24.72
CA ASP A 101 -7.63 -1.26 -25.59
C ASP A 101 -7.98 -0.02 -24.75
N SER A 102 -8.83 -0.19 -23.73
CA SER A 102 -9.15 0.87 -22.77
C SER A 102 -7.92 1.30 -21.97
N VAL A 103 -7.09 0.36 -21.52
CA VAL A 103 -5.83 0.66 -20.81
C VAL A 103 -4.90 1.51 -21.67
N LEU A 104 -4.68 1.11 -22.93
CA LEU A 104 -3.83 1.83 -23.86
C LEU A 104 -4.39 3.23 -24.16
N ALA A 105 -5.70 3.35 -24.35
CA ALA A 105 -6.34 4.63 -24.60
C ALA A 105 -6.24 5.57 -23.38
N TRP A 106 -6.42 5.06 -22.16
CA TRP A 106 -6.24 5.85 -20.94
C TRP A 106 -4.79 6.30 -20.72
N ARG A 107 -3.81 5.42 -20.97
CA ARG A 107 -2.40 5.80 -20.86
C ARG A 107 -2.06 6.94 -21.82
N ARG A 108 -2.57 6.88 -23.05
CA ARG A 108 -2.39 7.94 -24.04
C ARG A 108 -2.98 9.27 -23.54
N ARG A 109 -4.23 9.25 -23.08
CA ARG A 109 -4.89 10.43 -22.47
C ARG A 109 -4.08 11.08 -21.37
N ILE A 110 -3.48 10.27 -20.48
CA ILE A 110 -2.69 10.76 -19.36
C ILE A 110 -1.38 11.39 -19.86
N VAL A 111 -0.68 10.74 -20.79
CA VAL A 111 0.60 11.24 -21.34
C VAL A 111 0.39 12.51 -22.16
N ASP A 112 -0.64 12.52 -23.01
CA ASP A 112 -0.94 13.62 -23.93
C ASP A 112 -1.75 14.74 -23.26
N GLN A 113 -2.08 14.58 -21.97
CA GLN A 113 -2.87 15.53 -21.17
C GLN A 113 -4.20 15.91 -21.85
N GLU A 114 -4.89 14.92 -22.44
CA GLU A 114 -6.13 15.12 -23.20
C GLU A 114 -7.30 15.61 -22.34
N LEU A 115 -7.21 15.46 -21.01
CA LEU A 115 -8.25 15.85 -20.06
C LEU A 115 -7.62 16.69 -18.94
N PRO A 116 -8.23 17.83 -18.55
CA PRO A 116 -7.83 18.51 -17.33
C PRO A 116 -8.23 17.64 -16.11
N PRO A 117 -7.33 17.42 -15.13
CA PRO A 117 -7.70 16.70 -13.91
C PRO A 117 -8.76 17.48 -13.12
N PRO A 118 -9.65 16.79 -12.38
CA PRO A 118 -10.48 17.41 -11.36
C PRO A 118 -9.64 18.17 -10.32
N PRO A 119 -10.22 19.16 -9.60
CA PRO A 119 -9.51 19.90 -8.57
C PRO A 119 -8.90 18.97 -7.50
N ALA A 120 -7.66 19.26 -7.11
CA ALA A 120 -6.90 18.50 -6.10
C ALA A 120 -6.69 17.00 -6.42
N THR A 121 -6.74 16.62 -7.70
CA THR A 121 -6.43 15.25 -8.17
C THR A 121 -5.32 15.26 -9.21
N ASP A 122 -4.68 14.11 -9.41
CA ASP A 122 -3.71 13.88 -10.49
C ASP A 122 -4.12 12.66 -11.32
N LEU A 123 -4.34 12.84 -12.63
CA LEU A 123 -4.65 11.73 -13.53
C LEU A 123 -3.55 10.66 -13.57
N THR A 124 -2.32 10.99 -13.15
CA THR A 124 -1.25 9.99 -13.01
C THR A 124 -1.53 8.95 -11.94
N ASP A 125 -2.41 9.20 -10.96
CA ASP A 125 -2.82 8.22 -9.95
C ASP A 125 -3.62 7.05 -10.55
N LEU A 126 -4.19 7.21 -11.75
CA LEU A 126 -4.85 6.12 -12.47
C LEU A 126 -3.83 5.08 -12.99
N ARG A 127 -2.56 5.46 -13.17
CA ARG A 127 -1.55 4.63 -13.86
C ARG A 127 -1.35 3.26 -13.21
N PRO A 128 -1.25 3.11 -11.88
CA PRO A 128 -0.96 1.80 -11.32
C PRO A 128 -2.21 0.89 -11.35
N GLY A 129 -3.42 1.43 -11.29
CA GLY A 129 -4.64 0.64 -11.55
C GLY A 129 -4.67 0.11 -13.00
N LEU A 130 -4.32 0.95 -13.97
CA LEU A 130 -4.16 0.54 -15.37
C LEU A 130 -3.02 -0.48 -15.56
N ARG A 131 -1.94 -0.36 -14.78
CA ARG A 131 -0.84 -1.34 -14.74
C ARG A 131 -1.31 -2.68 -14.16
N ALA A 132 -2.11 -2.68 -13.10
CA ALA A 132 -2.67 -3.90 -12.53
C ALA A 132 -3.54 -4.67 -13.55
N ILE A 133 -4.41 -3.97 -14.30
CA ILE A 133 -5.21 -4.59 -15.38
C ILE A 133 -4.29 -5.23 -16.42
N GLN A 134 -3.26 -4.51 -16.89
CA GLN A 134 -2.30 -5.05 -17.85
C GLN A 134 -1.61 -6.32 -17.31
N LEU A 135 -1.12 -6.27 -16.07
CA LEU A 135 -0.41 -7.39 -15.46
C LEU A 135 -1.30 -8.61 -15.25
N GLU A 136 -2.57 -8.43 -14.85
CA GLU A 136 -3.53 -9.54 -14.73
C GLU A 136 -3.83 -10.20 -16.09
N LEU A 137 -3.86 -9.42 -17.17
CA LEU A 137 -3.97 -9.96 -18.52
C LEU A 137 -2.68 -10.66 -18.97
N ASP A 138 -1.52 -10.12 -18.62
CA ASP A 138 -0.22 -10.76 -18.88
C ASP A 138 -0.05 -12.06 -18.09
N ARG A 139 -0.53 -12.15 -16.84
CA ARG A 139 -0.58 -13.40 -16.06
C ARG A 139 -1.34 -14.49 -16.81
N ALA A 140 -2.51 -14.16 -17.37
CA ALA A 140 -3.32 -15.11 -18.12
C ALA A 140 -2.66 -15.56 -19.44
N ARG A 141 -1.76 -14.74 -20.01
CA ARG A 141 -1.11 -14.99 -21.30
C ARG A 141 0.28 -15.64 -21.18
N LEU A 142 1.09 -15.15 -20.25
CA LEU A 142 2.51 -15.51 -20.05
C LEU A 142 2.71 -16.47 -18.88
N GLY A 143 1.76 -16.54 -17.95
CA GLY A 143 1.85 -17.30 -16.70
C GLY A 143 2.49 -16.49 -15.56
N ASP A 144 2.17 -16.89 -14.33
CA ASP A 144 2.58 -16.20 -13.10
C ASP A 144 4.11 -16.15 -12.94
N SER A 145 4.84 -17.20 -13.34
CA SER A 145 6.32 -17.23 -13.23
C SER A 145 7.01 -16.20 -14.13
N ALA A 146 6.49 -15.96 -15.33
CA ALA A 146 7.06 -14.98 -16.26
C ALA A 146 6.83 -13.55 -15.74
N VAL A 147 5.63 -13.26 -15.24
CA VAL A 147 5.30 -11.97 -14.62
C VAL A 147 6.14 -11.72 -13.37
N LEU A 148 6.30 -12.74 -12.52
CA LEU A 148 7.16 -12.64 -11.33
C LEU A 148 8.62 -12.38 -11.70
N ALA A 149 9.16 -13.07 -12.71
CA ALA A 149 10.54 -12.90 -13.15
C ALA A 149 10.81 -11.49 -13.70
N ASP A 150 9.92 -10.98 -14.56
CA ASP A 150 9.97 -9.59 -15.05
C ASP A 150 9.97 -8.61 -13.88
N PHE A 151 9.01 -8.76 -12.97
CA PHE A 151 8.88 -7.87 -11.83
C PHE A 151 10.12 -7.88 -10.93
N LEU A 152 10.61 -9.05 -10.54
CA LEU A 152 11.78 -9.19 -9.66
C LEU A 152 13.05 -8.58 -10.27
N SER A 153 13.16 -8.54 -11.61
CA SER A 153 14.29 -7.89 -12.29
C SER A 153 14.34 -6.37 -12.08
N ARG A 154 13.20 -5.73 -11.79
CA ARG A 154 13.06 -4.27 -11.66
C ARG A 154 13.15 -3.77 -10.21
N VAL A 155 13.05 -4.65 -9.22
CA VAL A 155 13.03 -4.27 -7.79
C VAL A 155 14.34 -3.61 -7.35
N GLY A 156 15.47 -4.06 -7.91
CA GLY A 156 16.80 -3.51 -7.62
C GLY A 156 16.94 -2.03 -8.01
N ASP A 157 16.26 -1.62 -9.08
CA ASP A 157 16.30 -0.26 -9.60
C ASP A 157 15.16 0.61 -9.07
N GLY A 158 14.26 0.05 -8.26
CA GLY A 158 13.07 0.74 -7.77
C GLY A 158 12.04 1.01 -8.86
N TYR A 159 12.15 0.36 -10.03
CA TYR A 159 11.29 0.59 -11.18
C TYR A 159 10.02 -0.27 -11.11
N TYR A 160 9.22 -0.03 -10.08
CA TYR A 160 7.91 -0.64 -9.88
C TYR A 160 6.94 0.34 -9.23
N ASP A 161 5.66 0.14 -9.49
CA ASP A 161 4.58 0.92 -8.88
C ASP A 161 3.67 0.06 -7.98
N HIS A 162 2.65 0.68 -7.40
CA HIS A 162 1.67 0.01 -6.55
C HIS A 162 0.86 -1.06 -7.30
N GLY A 163 0.63 -0.89 -8.61
CA GLY A 163 -0.05 -1.87 -9.45
C GLY A 163 0.78 -3.13 -9.61
N ASP A 164 2.10 -2.97 -9.81
CA ASP A 164 3.04 -4.09 -9.77
C ASP A 164 2.98 -4.81 -8.41
N ALA A 165 3.08 -4.07 -7.30
CA ALA A 165 3.06 -4.64 -5.94
C ALA A 165 1.75 -5.39 -5.62
N TRP A 166 0.61 -4.80 -5.99
CA TRP A 166 -0.72 -5.39 -5.79
C TRP A 166 -0.87 -6.72 -6.53
N VAL A 167 -0.46 -6.79 -7.80
CA VAL A 167 -0.55 -8.03 -8.59
C VAL A 167 0.39 -9.10 -8.04
N VAL A 168 1.64 -8.73 -7.73
CA VAL A 168 2.65 -9.67 -7.22
C VAL A 168 2.22 -10.31 -5.90
N GLY A 169 1.62 -9.52 -5.01
CA GLY A 169 1.04 -10.01 -3.76
C GLY A 169 -0.08 -11.07 -3.91
N ARG A 170 -0.64 -11.21 -5.13
CA ARG A 170 -1.71 -12.15 -5.51
C ARG A 170 -1.24 -13.28 -6.44
N LEU A 171 0.07 -13.44 -6.66
CA LEU A 171 0.65 -14.56 -7.41
C LEU A 171 0.75 -15.86 -6.60
N GLY A 172 0.40 -15.83 -5.31
CA GLY A 172 0.38 -16.99 -4.42
C GLY A 172 1.74 -17.36 -3.83
N ALA A 173 1.82 -18.55 -3.22
CA ALA A 173 2.94 -18.98 -2.37
C ALA A 173 4.31 -18.88 -3.06
N GLY A 174 4.43 -19.23 -4.34
CA GLY A 174 5.71 -19.17 -5.07
C GLY A 174 6.29 -17.76 -5.19
N ALA A 175 5.45 -16.73 -5.32
CA ALA A 175 5.89 -15.34 -5.32
C ALA A 175 6.22 -14.87 -3.89
N SER A 176 5.41 -15.24 -2.91
CA SER A 176 5.64 -14.92 -1.50
C SER A 176 6.95 -15.53 -0.97
N ASP A 177 7.28 -16.77 -1.34
CA ASP A 177 8.55 -17.42 -1.01
C ASP A 177 9.74 -16.73 -1.69
N SER A 178 9.58 -16.32 -2.94
CA SER A 178 10.62 -15.58 -3.66
C SER A 178 10.92 -14.23 -3.01
N LEU A 179 9.89 -13.50 -2.57
CA LEU A 179 10.03 -12.22 -1.87
C LEU A 179 10.64 -12.39 -0.48
N GLU A 180 10.22 -13.39 0.29
CA GLU A 180 10.80 -13.69 1.61
C GLU A 180 12.27 -14.03 1.51
N ASN A 181 12.65 -14.94 0.61
CA ASN A 181 14.04 -15.33 0.42
C ASN A 181 14.92 -14.13 0.06
N ARG A 182 14.41 -13.24 -0.80
CA ARG A 182 15.13 -12.01 -1.18
C ARG A 182 15.18 -10.97 -0.06
N PHE A 183 14.13 -10.85 0.75
CA PHE A 183 14.13 -10.02 1.95
C PHE A 183 15.21 -10.48 2.94
N LEU A 184 15.29 -11.78 3.21
CA LEU A 184 16.27 -12.36 4.14
C LEU A 184 17.70 -12.28 3.58
N ALA A 185 17.88 -12.42 2.27
CA ALA A 185 19.19 -12.36 1.61
C ALA A 185 19.63 -10.95 1.18
N ALA A 186 18.79 -9.92 1.37
CA ALA A 186 19.10 -8.57 0.91
C ALA A 186 20.38 -8.03 1.57
N SER A 187 21.33 -7.59 0.74
CA SER A 187 22.64 -7.07 1.17
C SER A 187 22.59 -5.63 1.67
N THR A 188 21.52 -4.88 1.38
CA THR A 188 21.35 -3.49 1.80
C THR A 188 20.01 -3.32 2.51
N GLN A 189 19.99 -2.39 3.47
CA GLN A 189 18.78 -1.98 4.16
C GLN A 189 17.71 -1.47 3.18
N GLU A 190 18.10 -0.74 2.15
CA GLU A 190 17.20 -0.24 1.12
C GLU A 190 16.47 -1.38 0.39
N LEU A 191 17.20 -2.38 -0.09
CA LEU A 191 16.59 -3.55 -0.74
C LEU A 191 15.68 -4.31 0.23
N ARG A 192 16.09 -4.42 1.50
CA ARG A 192 15.30 -5.09 2.52
C ARG A 192 13.97 -4.36 2.78
N VAL A 193 13.98 -3.03 2.85
CA VAL A 193 12.76 -2.21 2.96
C VAL A 193 11.87 -2.37 1.73
N ARG A 194 12.45 -2.42 0.52
CA ARG A 194 11.69 -2.65 -0.71
C ARG A 194 11.00 -4.01 -0.70
N TYR A 195 11.71 -5.10 -0.42
CA TYR A 195 11.10 -6.43 -0.32
C TYR A 195 10.05 -6.52 0.80
N LEU A 196 10.27 -5.87 1.96
CA LEU A 196 9.25 -5.79 3.00
C LEU A 196 7.99 -5.03 2.54
N THR A 197 8.17 -3.93 1.80
CA THR A 197 7.05 -3.19 1.19
C THR A 197 6.27 -4.07 0.23
N LEU A 198 6.94 -4.93 -0.55
CA LEU A 198 6.26 -5.85 -1.46
C LEU A 198 5.55 -6.98 -0.70
N MET A 199 6.16 -7.50 0.36
CA MET A 199 5.53 -8.49 1.22
C MET A 199 4.29 -7.94 1.95
N SER A 200 4.15 -6.63 2.15
CA SER A 200 2.93 -6.06 2.74
C SER A 200 1.69 -6.19 1.84
N TYR A 201 1.87 -6.52 0.56
CA TYR A 201 0.79 -6.86 -0.37
C TYR A 201 0.51 -8.37 -0.45
N SER A 202 1.29 -9.20 0.26
CA SER A 202 1.13 -10.65 0.20
C SER A 202 -0.22 -11.08 0.76
N THR A 203 -0.96 -11.83 -0.03
CA THR A 203 -2.20 -12.47 0.38
C THR A 203 -1.97 -13.88 0.97
N ASP A 204 -0.72 -14.34 1.06
CA ASP A 204 -0.37 -15.67 1.58
C ASP A 204 -0.31 -15.71 3.14
N PRO A 205 -1.17 -16.48 3.83
CA PRO A 205 -1.11 -16.66 5.28
C PRO A 205 0.20 -17.28 5.78
N GLY A 206 0.98 -17.94 4.91
CA GLY A 206 2.31 -18.46 5.22
C GLY A 206 3.30 -17.37 5.66
N ARG A 207 3.04 -16.10 5.38
CA ARG A 207 3.90 -14.96 5.77
C ARG A 207 3.64 -14.41 7.16
N ILE A 208 2.52 -14.77 7.79
CA ILE A 208 2.13 -14.27 9.12
C ILE A 208 3.28 -14.37 10.15
N PRO A 209 4.00 -15.52 10.29
CA PRO A 209 5.05 -15.63 11.30
C PRO A 209 6.22 -14.66 11.08
N LEU A 210 6.64 -14.46 9.82
CA LEU A 210 7.74 -13.54 9.51
C LEU A 210 7.31 -12.09 9.75
N LEU A 211 6.15 -11.68 9.25
CA LEU A 211 5.65 -10.31 9.41
C LEU A 211 5.47 -9.95 10.89
N ALA A 212 4.93 -10.86 11.70
CA ALA A 212 4.81 -10.64 13.16
C ALA A 212 6.17 -10.43 13.84
N ARG A 213 7.20 -11.21 13.46
CA ARG A 213 8.56 -11.04 13.98
C ARG A 213 9.19 -9.71 13.55
N VAL A 214 9.04 -9.34 12.27
CA VAL A 214 9.54 -8.07 11.74
C VAL A 214 8.86 -6.89 12.42
N PHE A 215 7.55 -6.94 12.66
CA PHE A 215 6.84 -5.89 13.40
C PHE A 215 7.29 -5.81 14.87
N ALA A 216 7.50 -6.93 15.55
CA ALA A 216 7.91 -6.91 16.95
C ALA A 216 9.33 -6.36 17.17
N ALA A 217 10.24 -6.60 16.22
CA ALA A 217 11.66 -6.24 16.31
C ALA A 217 12.28 -6.01 14.92
N PRO A 218 11.96 -4.89 14.23
CA PRO A 218 12.47 -4.62 12.88
C PRO A 218 13.99 -4.44 12.87
N ASP A 219 14.57 -3.93 13.96
CA ASP A 219 16.00 -3.81 14.20
C ASP A 219 16.75 -5.15 14.12
N SER A 220 16.11 -6.25 14.53
CA SER A 220 16.67 -7.61 14.42
C SER A 220 16.79 -8.10 12.97
N PHE A 221 16.20 -7.37 12.03
CA PHE A 221 16.34 -7.57 10.59
C PHE A 221 17.13 -6.41 9.93
N ASP A 222 17.82 -5.59 10.72
CA ASP A 222 18.56 -4.41 10.23
C ASP A 222 17.65 -3.46 9.40
N LEU A 223 16.43 -3.24 9.92
CA LEU A 223 15.47 -2.29 9.38
C LEU A 223 15.34 -1.06 10.29
N PRO A 224 15.05 0.13 9.73
CA PRO A 224 14.62 1.27 10.53
C PRO A 224 13.32 0.93 11.27
N LEU A 225 13.16 1.40 12.51
CA LEU A 225 11.97 1.08 13.32
C LEU A 225 10.66 1.41 12.60
N ARG A 226 10.59 2.57 11.93
CA ARG A 226 9.40 2.98 11.14
C ARG A 226 9.04 2.02 10.01
N ALA A 227 9.98 1.23 9.50
CA ALA A 227 9.68 0.23 8.48
C ALA A 227 8.81 -0.92 9.01
N GLY A 228 8.74 -1.10 10.34
CA GLY A 228 7.84 -2.06 10.98
C GLY A 228 6.37 -1.87 10.64
N ALA A 229 5.91 -0.64 10.36
CA ALA A 229 4.53 -0.37 9.94
C ALA A 229 4.14 -1.14 8.66
N ARG A 230 5.09 -1.43 7.76
CA ARG A 230 4.83 -2.26 6.58
C ARG A 230 4.49 -3.71 6.94
N ALA A 231 5.06 -4.21 8.04
CA ALA A 231 4.76 -5.55 8.53
C ALA A 231 3.39 -5.62 9.20
N SER A 232 2.97 -4.59 9.94
CA SER A 232 1.60 -4.50 10.45
C SER A 232 0.58 -4.34 9.32
N ASP A 233 0.87 -3.50 8.32
CA ASP A 233 0.08 -3.40 7.09
C ASP A 233 -0.09 -4.75 6.39
N GLY A 234 0.98 -5.54 6.27
CA GLY A 234 0.91 -6.87 5.68
C GLY A 234 0.04 -7.85 6.47
N LEU A 235 0.08 -7.80 7.80
CA LEU A 235 -0.78 -8.64 8.66
C LEU A 235 -2.25 -8.25 8.51
N LEU A 236 -2.55 -6.94 8.45
CA LEU A 236 -3.89 -6.45 8.13
C LEU A 236 -4.31 -6.92 6.74
N TRP A 237 -3.46 -6.75 5.72
CA TRP A 237 -3.76 -7.15 4.34
C TRP A 237 -4.08 -8.63 4.16
N ILE A 238 -3.39 -9.52 4.89
CA ILE A 238 -3.72 -10.96 4.87
C ILE A 238 -5.17 -11.19 5.34
N GLY A 239 -5.63 -10.41 6.32
CA GLY A 239 -7.05 -10.30 6.65
C GLY A 239 -7.69 -11.57 7.18
N THR A 240 -6.96 -12.35 7.99
CA THR A 240 -7.47 -13.58 8.63
C THR A 240 -7.48 -13.44 10.16
N CYS A 241 -8.31 -14.22 10.86
CA CYS A 241 -8.30 -14.28 12.33
C CYS A 241 -6.89 -14.55 12.88
N ARG A 242 -6.13 -15.43 12.23
CA ARG A 242 -4.74 -15.73 12.58
C ARG A 242 -3.82 -14.52 12.43
N ALA A 243 -3.97 -13.74 11.37
CA ALA A 243 -3.15 -12.55 11.12
C ALA A 243 -3.45 -11.44 12.12
N VAL A 244 -4.74 -11.18 12.42
CA VAL A 244 -5.16 -10.21 13.45
C VAL A 244 -4.62 -10.59 14.82
N ARG A 245 -4.71 -11.87 15.20
CA ARG A 245 -4.15 -12.37 16.46
C ARG A 245 -2.64 -12.17 16.52
N ALA A 246 -1.92 -12.52 15.46
CA ALA A 246 -0.48 -12.35 15.38
C ALA A 246 -0.06 -10.87 15.47
N LEU A 247 -0.83 -9.94 14.89
CA LEU A 247 -0.61 -8.51 15.02
C LEU A 247 -0.75 -8.04 16.48
N LEU A 248 -1.80 -8.48 17.18
CA LEU A 248 -2.02 -8.13 18.59
C LEU A 248 -0.90 -8.69 19.50
N GLU A 249 -0.47 -9.93 19.26
CA GLU A 249 0.64 -10.57 19.99
C GLU A 249 1.97 -9.86 19.71
N ALA A 250 2.26 -9.55 18.44
CA ALA A 250 3.48 -8.84 18.05
C ALA A 250 3.51 -7.41 18.62
N ARG A 251 2.37 -6.73 18.69
CA ARG A 251 2.23 -5.42 19.36
C ARG A 251 2.56 -5.51 20.85
N ALA A 252 2.04 -6.53 21.55
CA ALA A 252 2.34 -6.74 22.96
C ALA A 252 3.84 -7.00 23.16
N ALA A 253 4.46 -7.84 22.31
CA ALA A 253 5.89 -8.12 22.34
C ALA A 253 6.73 -6.86 22.07
N ALA A 254 6.38 -6.05 21.05
CA ALA A 254 7.05 -4.80 20.74
C ALA A 254 7.01 -3.81 21.92
N ARG A 255 5.87 -3.76 22.63
CA ARG A 255 5.69 -2.90 23.80
C ARG A 255 6.53 -3.37 24.98
N GLN A 256 6.56 -4.67 25.25
CA GLN A 256 7.40 -5.25 26.31
C GLN A 256 8.90 -5.01 26.06
N ARG A 257 9.32 -5.02 24.79
CA ARG A 257 10.70 -4.74 24.39
C ARG A 257 11.06 -3.26 24.38
N GLY A 258 10.07 -2.37 24.37
CA GLY A 258 10.29 -0.93 24.14
C GLY A 258 10.73 -0.61 22.71
N THR A 259 10.45 -1.49 21.73
CA THR A 259 10.87 -1.34 20.31
C THR A 259 10.48 0.02 19.73
N TYR A 260 9.31 0.53 20.11
CA TYR A 260 8.75 1.80 19.63
C TYR A 260 8.62 2.86 20.73
N ALA A 261 9.48 2.81 21.75
CA ALA A 261 9.39 3.72 22.90
C ALA A 261 9.84 5.16 22.60
N ASP A 262 10.56 5.40 21.48
CA ASP A 262 10.96 6.75 21.07
C ASP A 262 9.70 7.57 20.67
N PRO A 263 9.37 8.65 21.39
CA PRO A 263 8.19 9.47 21.10
C PRO A 263 8.22 10.07 19.69
N ARG A 264 9.39 10.24 19.09
CA ARG A 264 9.51 10.75 17.70
C ARG A 264 8.85 9.81 16.69
N LEU A 265 8.68 8.53 17.03
CA LEU A 265 8.02 7.56 16.16
C LEU A 265 6.50 7.72 16.14
N GLY A 266 5.91 8.43 17.11
CA GLY A 266 4.48 8.72 17.16
C GLY A 266 3.98 9.54 15.95
N HIS A 267 2.67 9.55 15.78
CA HIS A 267 1.98 10.36 14.78
C HIS A 267 0.74 10.99 15.42
N ALA A 268 0.61 12.31 15.30
CA ALA A 268 -0.36 13.10 16.07
C ALA A 268 -0.26 12.79 17.58
N ASP A 269 -1.39 12.63 18.27
CA ASP A 269 -1.46 12.34 19.71
C ASP A 269 -1.33 10.84 20.05
N LEU A 270 -0.94 10.01 19.08
CA LEU A 270 -0.84 8.55 19.24
C LEU A 270 0.62 8.08 19.23
N ASP A 271 0.91 7.12 20.11
CA ASP A 271 2.15 6.36 19.99
C ASP A 271 2.14 5.48 18.72
N PHE A 272 3.33 5.03 18.29
CA PHE A 272 3.47 4.27 17.05
C PHE A 272 2.54 3.04 16.98
N LEU A 273 2.33 2.36 18.11
CA LEU A 273 1.48 1.16 18.20
C LEU A 273 -0.02 1.49 18.25
N GLY A 274 -0.38 2.69 18.70
CA GLY A 274 -1.75 3.21 18.73
C GLY A 274 -2.24 3.64 17.35
N ASN A 275 -1.33 4.05 16.47
CA ASN A 275 -1.65 4.47 15.10
C ASN A 275 -2.40 3.37 14.32
N ASP A 276 -1.93 2.12 14.37
CA ASP A 276 -2.58 0.99 13.68
C ASP A 276 -4.04 0.78 14.14
N SER A 277 -4.31 0.95 15.43
CA SER A 277 -5.67 0.81 15.97
C SER A 277 -6.58 1.98 15.60
N SER A 278 -6.04 3.20 15.60
CA SER A 278 -6.78 4.40 15.16
C SER A 278 -7.12 4.33 13.67
N VAL A 279 -6.17 3.85 12.87
CA VAL A 279 -6.34 3.61 11.44
C VAL A 279 -7.45 2.58 11.19
N VAL A 280 -7.45 1.45 11.90
CA VAL A 280 -8.50 0.42 11.72
C VAL A 280 -9.87 0.95 12.10
N VAL A 281 -10.03 1.57 13.29
CA VAL A 281 -11.34 2.03 13.75
C VAL A 281 -11.89 3.20 12.95
N SER A 282 -11.04 4.14 12.51
CA SER A 282 -11.47 5.26 11.66
C SER A 282 -11.98 4.78 10.30
N ARG A 283 -11.43 3.68 9.78
CA ARG A 283 -11.75 3.18 8.44
C ARG A 283 -12.88 2.17 8.43
N THR A 284 -13.01 1.34 9.46
CA THR A 284 -14.03 0.27 9.51
C THR A 284 -15.14 0.53 10.54
N GLY A 285 -15.00 1.55 11.39
CA GLY A 285 -15.90 1.77 12.52
C GLY A 285 -15.80 0.71 13.63
N ARG A 286 -14.80 -0.18 13.57
CA ARG A 286 -14.61 -1.32 14.50
C ARG A 286 -13.20 -1.35 15.04
N TRP A 287 -13.04 -1.73 16.30
CA TRP A 287 -11.73 -1.92 16.90
C TRP A 287 -11.06 -3.17 16.33
N LEU A 288 -9.72 -3.15 16.26
CA LEU A 288 -8.94 -4.30 15.80
C LEU A 288 -9.26 -5.60 16.57
N THR A 289 -9.60 -5.49 17.86
CA THR A 289 -9.97 -6.63 18.71
C THR A 289 -11.32 -7.23 18.35
N GLU A 290 -12.28 -6.43 17.87
CA GLU A 290 -13.62 -6.89 17.46
C GLU A 290 -13.54 -7.78 16.21
N TRP A 291 -12.54 -7.55 15.35
CA TRP A 291 -12.30 -8.37 14.17
C TRP A 291 -11.94 -9.83 14.49
N LEU A 292 -11.49 -10.15 15.70
CA LEU A 292 -11.28 -11.53 16.13
C LEU A 292 -12.58 -12.33 16.24
N GLU A 293 -13.72 -11.66 16.44
CA GLU A 293 -15.03 -12.29 16.51
C GLU A 293 -15.69 -12.37 15.14
N VAL A 294 -15.57 -11.30 14.34
CA VAL A 294 -16.08 -11.23 12.96
C VAL A 294 -15.43 -12.30 12.07
N LEU A 295 -14.18 -12.68 12.36
CA LEU A 295 -13.40 -13.63 11.55
C LEU A 295 -13.40 -15.08 12.05
N ARG A 296 -14.16 -15.39 13.11
CA ARG A 296 -14.35 -16.77 13.56
C ARG A 296 -15.32 -17.51 12.66
#